data_AF-A0A833QS08-F1
#
_entry.id   AF-A0A833QS08-F1
#
_cell.length_a   1.000
_cell.length_b   1.000
_cell.length_c   1.000
_cell.angle_alpha   90.00
_cell.angle_beta   90.00
_cell.angle_gamma   90.00
#
_symmetry.space_group_name_H-M   'P 1'
#
loop_
_entity.id
_entity.type
_entity.pdbx_description
1 polymer ?
#
loop_
_entity_poly.entity_id
_entity_poly.type
_entity_poly.pdbx_seq_one_letter_code
_entity_poly.pdbx_strand_id
1 'polypeptide(L)'
;MFLTDVQDVVQCPTTVVPFFGDQPFWGEMVHARGVGPAPIPIEQFNKEAVKEKANEMAKAMESEDGVTGAVNAFFKHLPSASPPPDHEEESRGIFKRLKDKFHLKPSS
;
A
#
# COMPACT_ATOMS: atom_id res chain seq x y z
N MET A 1 18.48 2.53 -25.14
CA MET A 1 17.82 3.50 -24.25
C MET A 1 16.98 2.66 -23.31
N PHE A 2 17.56 2.26 -22.18
CA PHE A 2 16.97 1.25 -21.31
C PHE A 2 15.80 1.84 -20.54
N LEU A 3 14.67 1.14 -20.61
CA LEU A 3 13.54 1.27 -19.72
C LEU A 3 14.08 1.05 -18.29
N THR A 4 14.12 2.11 -17.48
CA THR A 4 14.29 1.97 -16.03
C THR A 4 13.10 1.21 -15.50
N ASP A 5 13.38 0.18 -14.73
CA ASP A 5 12.44 -0.80 -14.24
C ASP A 5 11.37 -0.11 -13.38
N VAL A 6 10.13 -0.63 -13.35
CA VAL A 6 9.08 -0.06 -12.48
C VAL A 6 9.50 -0.15 -11.01
N GLN A 7 10.45 -1.04 -10.68
CA GLN A 7 11.11 -1.12 -9.38
C GLN A 7 11.93 0.12 -8.98
N ASP A 8 12.48 0.89 -9.93
CA ASP A 8 13.31 2.07 -9.60
C ASP A 8 12.47 3.25 -9.06
N VAL A 9 11.18 3.30 -9.40
CA VAL A 9 10.28 4.37 -8.94
C VAL A 9 9.90 4.20 -7.46
N VAL A 10 9.86 2.95 -6.97
CA VAL A 10 9.40 2.63 -5.61
C VAL A 10 10.50 2.81 -4.55
N GLN A 11 11.75 3.01 -4.98
CA GLN A 11 12.93 3.14 -4.11
C GLN A 11 13.64 4.49 -4.27
N CYS A 12 12.92 5.54 -4.69
CA CYS A 12 13.47 6.89 -4.78
C CYS A 12 13.21 7.66 -3.45
N PRO A 13 14.15 7.64 -2.49
CA PRO A 13 13.98 8.35 -1.23
C PRO A 13 13.77 9.84 -1.50
N THR A 14 12.66 10.36 -0.97
CA THR A 14 12.25 11.75 -1.16
C THR A 14 12.29 12.49 0.18
N THR A 15 12.74 13.74 0.16
CA THR A 15 12.69 14.63 1.33
C THR A 15 11.91 15.89 1.00
N VAL A 16 11.21 16.46 1.98
CA VAL A 16 10.38 17.66 1.80
C VAL A 16 11.21 18.90 2.13
N VAL A 17 11.18 19.89 1.22
CA VAL A 17 11.69 21.25 1.45
C VAL A 17 10.48 22.20 1.38
N PRO A 18 9.82 22.50 2.51
CA PRO A 18 8.57 23.24 2.50
C PRO A 18 8.81 24.71 2.13
N PHE A 19 8.01 25.22 1.20
CA PHE A 19 8.04 26.64 0.81
C PHE A 19 6.68 27.32 1.00
N PHE A 20 5.60 26.78 0.44
CA PHE A 20 4.23 27.27 0.65
C PHE A 20 3.18 26.16 0.50
N GLY A 21 1.94 26.50 0.88
CA GLY A 21 0.80 25.61 0.74
C GLY A 21 0.73 24.57 1.86
N ASP A 22 0.43 23.34 1.49
CA ASP A 22 0.25 22.20 2.39
C ASP A 22 1.56 21.47 2.72
N GLN A 23 2.65 21.80 2.04
CA GLN A 23 3.96 21.18 2.22
C GLN A 23 4.49 21.25 3.67
N PRO A 24 4.39 22.38 4.42
CA PRO A 24 4.85 22.40 5.81
C PRO A 24 4.08 21.39 6.66
N PHE A 25 2.74 21.39 6.52
CA PHE A 25 1.87 20.49 7.25
C PHE A 25 2.15 19.02 6.91
N TRP A 26 2.18 18.66 5.63
CA TRP A 26 2.41 17.28 5.23
C TRP A 26 3.83 16.81 5.52
N GLY A 27 4.83 17.68 5.38
CA GLY A 27 6.20 17.39 5.77
C GLY A 27 6.31 17.06 7.26
N GLU A 28 5.70 17.88 8.12
CA GLU A 28 5.65 17.61 9.56
C GLU A 28 4.88 16.32 9.88
N MET A 29 3.74 16.09 9.24
CA MET A 29 2.94 14.87 9.47
C MET A 29 3.65 13.59 9.07
N VAL A 30 4.40 13.60 7.96
CA VAL A 30 5.23 12.46 7.51
C VAL A 30 6.32 12.17 8.55
N HIS A 31 7.03 13.20 9.00
CA HIS A 31 8.07 13.06 10.01
C HIS A 31 7.51 12.58 11.35
N ALA A 32 6.42 13.19 11.83
CA ALA A 32 5.79 12.87 13.11
C ALA A 32 5.27 11.42 13.17
N ARG A 33 4.89 10.85 12.02
CA ARG A 33 4.48 9.44 11.90
C ARG A 33 5.66 8.47 11.75
N GLY A 34 6.90 8.97 11.69
CA GLY A 34 8.10 8.17 11.53
C GLY A 34 8.25 7.53 10.14
N VAL A 35 7.49 8.00 9.15
CA VAL A 35 7.47 7.44 7.79
C VAL A 35 8.31 8.27 6.81
N GLY A 36 9.15 9.16 7.33
CA GLY A 36 10.10 9.93 6.55
C GLY A 36 11.00 10.84 7.39
N PRO A 37 12.06 11.37 6.77
CA PRO A 37 12.99 12.30 7.42
C PRO A 37 12.30 13.62 7.79
N ALA A 38 12.89 14.34 8.76
CA ALA A 38 12.46 15.69 9.09
C ALA A 38 12.55 16.62 7.85
N PRO A 39 11.54 17.49 7.60
CA PRO A 39 11.60 18.46 6.52
C PRO A 39 12.83 19.36 6.64
N ILE A 40 13.41 19.74 5.51
CA ILE A 40 14.56 20.65 5.47
C ILE A 40 14.03 22.08 5.37
N PRO A 41 14.20 22.93 6.40
CA PRO A 41 13.79 24.33 6.31
C PRO A 41 14.43 25.00 5.09
N ILE A 42 13.69 25.85 4.38
CA ILE A 42 14.19 26.52 3.17
C ILE A 42 15.49 27.31 3.43
N GLU A 43 15.64 27.87 4.63
CA GLU A 43 16.84 28.58 5.09
C GLU A 43 18.08 27.68 5.23
N GLN A 44 17.87 26.38 5.37
CA GLN A 44 18.90 25.35 5.53
C GLN A 44 19.07 24.51 4.26
N PHE A 45 18.34 24.85 3.19
CA PHE A 45 18.37 24.10 1.94
C PHE A 45 19.75 24.20 1.27
N ASN A 46 20.40 23.05 1.16
CA ASN A 46 21.62 22.88 0.38
C ASN A 46 21.70 21.42 -0.13
N LYS A 47 22.62 21.16 -1.06
CA LYS A 47 22.73 19.85 -1.73
C LYS A 47 23.09 18.75 -0.74
N GLU A 48 23.93 19.05 0.23
CA GLU A 48 24.43 18.14 1.25
C GLU A 48 23.29 17.71 2.19
N ALA A 49 22.47 18.66 2.65
CA ALA A 49 21.29 18.41 3.49
C ALA A 49 20.26 17.52 2.78
N VAL A 50 20.00 17.76 1.49
CA VAL A 50 19.08 16.92 0.70
C VAL A 50 19.64 15.50 0.57
N LYS A 51 20.93 15.38 0.26
CA LYS A 51 21.59 14.07 0.11
C LYS A 51 21.58 13.30 1.42
N GLU A 52 21.83 13.96 2.55
CA GLU A 52 21.81 13.34 3.87
C GLU A 52 20.43 12.77 4.19
N LYS A 53 19.36 13.56 4.02
CA LYS A 53 17.99 13.11 4.30
C LYS A 53 17.50 12.03 3.34
N ALA A 54 17.87 12.10 2.08
CA ALA A 54 17.59 11.03 1.13
C ALA A 54 18.31 9.72 1.52
N ASN A 55 19.56 9.79 1.96
CA ASN A 55 20.31 8.60 2.41
C ASN A 55 19.77 8.02 3.72
N GLU A 56 19.34 8.88 4.65
CA GLU A 56 18.67 8.47 5.89
C GLU A 56 17.42 7.64 5.57
N MET A 57 16.58 8.15 4.65
CA MET A 57 15.39 7.46 4.18
C MET A 57 15.70 6.15 3.46
N ALA A 58 16.71 6.15 2.56
CA ALA A 58 17.12 4.95 1.83
C ALA A 58 17.50 3.80 2.78
N LYS A 59 18.31 4.11 3.81
CA LYS A 59 18.73 3.12 4.82
C LYS A 59 17.55 2.57 5.61
N ALA A 60 16.58 3.41 5.95
CA ALA A 60 15.37 2.96 6.61
C ALA A 60 14.58 1.98 5.72
N MET A 61 14.42 2.32 4.44
CA MET A 61 13.73 1.48 3.45
C MET A 61 14.43 0.13 3.21
N GLU A 62 15.76 0.06 3.26
CA GLU A 62 16.52 -1.22 3.14
C GLU A 62 16.18 -2.21 4.26
N SER A 63 15.82 -1.72 5.44
CA SER A 63 15.56 -2.54 6.62
C SER A 63 14.10 -3.02 6.74
N GLU A 64 13.20 -2.52 5.89
CA GLU A 64 11.77 -2.76 5.98
C GLU A 64 11.25 -3.70 4.87
N ASP A 65 10.43 -4.69 5.24
CA ASP A 65 9.59 -5.43 4.28
C ASP A 65 8.22 -4.75 4.16
N GLY A 66 8.15 -3.77 3.24
CA GLY A 66 6.92 -3.02 3.00
C GLY A 66 5.78 -3.86 2.44
N VAL A 67 6.05 -4.98 1.76
CA VAL A 67 5.00 -5.84 1.20
C VAL A 67 4.29 -6.60 2.31
N THR A 68 5.06 -7.31 3.14
CA THR A 68 4.51 -8.02 4.30
C THR A 68 3.85 -7.05 5.28
N GLY A 69 4.46 -5.87 5.50
CA GLY A 69 3.88 -4.79 6.31
C GLY A 69 2.51 -4.34 5.81
N ALA A 70 2.37 -4.08 4.51
CA ALA A 70 1.12 -3.67 3.89
C ALA A 70 0.03 -4.76 3.97
N VAL A 71 0.40 -6.01 3.69
CA VAL A 71 -0.53 -7.16 3.79
C VAL A 71 -1.07 -7.30 5.22
N ASN A 72 -0.19 -7.27 6.21
CA ASN A 72 -0.58 -7.37 7.62
C ASN A 72 -1.46 -6.20 8.06
N ALA A 73 -1.11 -4.97 7.66
CA ALA A 73 -1.90 -3.77 7.95
C ALA A 73 -3.30 -3.85 7.33
N PHE A 74 -3.41 -4.36 6.10
CA PHE A 74 -4.68 -4.57 5.43
C PHE A 74 -5.57 -5.56 6.19
N PHE A 75 -5.05 -6.74 6.52
CA PHE A 75 -5.83 -7.75 7.25
C PHE A 75 -6.20 -7.33 8.67
N LYS A 76 -5.40 -6.50 9.33
CA LYS A 76 -5.72 -5.94 10.66
C LYS A 76 -7.00 -5.09 10.67
N HIS A 77 -7.31 -4.42 9.56
CA HIS A 77 -8.44 -3.48 9.47
C HIS A 77 -9.64 -4.05 8.71
N LEU A 78 -9.58 -5.29 8.24
CA LEU A 78 -10.74 -5.97 7.71
C LEU A 78 -11.64 -6.44 8.86
N PRO A 79 -12.96 -6.25 8.79
CA PRO A 79 -13.87 -6.88 9.73
C PRO A 79 -13.68 -8.40 9.63
N SER A 80 -13.55 -9.07 10.78
CA SER A 80 -13.50 -10.53 10.82
C SER A 80 -14.69 -11.05 10.05
N ALA A 81 -14.45 -11.72 8.92
CA ALA A 81 -15.51 -12.44 8.24
C ALA A 81 -16.14 -13.36 9.29
N SER A 82 -17.42 -13.14 9.60
CA SER A 82 -18.20 -14.21 10.21
C SER A 82 -17.99 -15.45 9.36
N PRO A 83 -17.83 -16.65 9.96
CA PRO A 83 -17.59 -17.85 9.19
C PRO A 83 -18.58 -17.92 8.04
N PRO A 84 -18.11 -18.19 6.80
CA PRO A 84 -19.02 -18.27 5.66
C PRO A 84 -20.15 -19.24 6.02
N PRO A 85 -21.43 -18.89 5.80
CA PRO A 85 -22.48 -19.89 5.92
C PRO A 85 -22.12 -21.01 4.95
N ASP A 86 -22.13 -22.27 5.39
CA ASP A 86 -21.69 -23.45 4.64
C ASP A 86 -22.11 -23.37 3.15
N HIS A 87 -21.22 -22.85 2.29
CA HIS A 87 -21.54 -22.43 0.92
C HIS A 87 -21.80 -23.61 -0.03
N GLU A 88 -21.75 -24.83 0.49
CA GLU A 88 -22.07 -26.03 -0.28
C GLU A 88 -23.56 -26.28 -0.42
N GLU A 89 -24.38 -25.92 0.57
CA GLU A 89 -25.82 -26.25 0.52
C GLU A 89 -26.60 -25.25 -0.36
N GLU A 90 -26.21 -23.98 -0.31
CA GLU A 90 -26.83 -22.91 -1.09
C GLU A 90 -26.53 -23.06 -2.60
N SER A 91 -25.28 -23.40 -2.94
CA SER A 91 -24.85 -23.66 -4.32
C SER A 91 -25.59 -24.86 -4.93
N ARG A 92 -25.80 -25.95 -4.16
CA ARG A 92 -26.61 -27.10 -4.59
C ARG A 92 -28.07 -26.71 -4.80
N GLY A 93 -28.63 -25.90 -3.91
CA GLY A 93 -30.01 -25.41 -3.99
C GLY A 93 -30.28 -24.54 -5.23
N ILE A 94 -29.37 -23.60 -5.52
CA ILE A 94 -29.43 -22.74 -6.71
C ILE A 94 -29.33 -23.58 -7.99
N PHE A 95 -28.39 -24.53 -8.03
CA PHE A 95 -28.20 -25.37 -9.21
C PHE A 95 -29.40 -26.30 -9.47
N LYS A 96 -30.01 -26.84 -8.40
CA LYS A 96 -31.24 -27.63 -8.49
C LYS A 96 -32.39 -26.79 -9.05
N ARG A 97 -32.61 -25.59 -8.51
CA ARG A 97 -33.66 -24.65 -8.97
C ARG A 97 -33.47 -24.24 -10.43
N LEU A 98 -32.23 -24.01 -10.86
CA LEU A 98 -31.92 -23.70 -12.26
C LEU A 98 -32.23 -24.91 -13.17
N LYS A 99 -31.81 -26.12 -12.79
CA LYS A 99 -32.12 -27.33 -13.58
C LYS A 99 -33.62 -27.57 -13.73
N ASP A 100 -34.38 -27.40 -12.65
CA ASP A 100 -35.84 -27.57 -12.66
C ASP A 100 -36.51 -26.51 -13.55
N LYS A 101 -36.06 -25.25 -13.48
CA LYS A 101 -36.61 -24.15 -14.28
C LYS A 101 -36.33 -24.31 -15.78
N PHE A 102 -35.16 -24.83 -16.14
CA PHE A 102 -34.73 -24.96 -17.53
C PHE A 102 -34.95 -26.36 -18.13
N HIS A 103 -35.57 -27.29 -17.39
CA HIS A 103 -35.82 -28.68 -17.80
C HIS A 103 -34.57 -29.36 -18.41
N LEU A 104 -33.40 -29.02 -17.88
CA LEU A 104 -32.13 -29.50 -18.42
C LEU A 104 -31.99 -30.99 -18.07
N LYS A 105 -32.04 -31.85 -19.09
CA LYS A 105 -31.76 -33.28 -18.91
C LYS A 105 -30.28 -33.46 -18.53
N PRO A 106 -29.96 -34.41 -17.63
CA PRO A 106 -28.57 -34.72 -17.31
C PRO A 106 -27.85 -35.18 -18.58
N SER A 107 -26.64 -34.67 -18.82
CA SER A 107 -25.74 -35.22 -19.82
C SER A 107 -25.28 -36.60 -19.36
N SER A 108 -25.46 -37.61 -20.21
CA SER A 108 -24.87 -38.95 -20.04
C SER A 108 -23.35 -38.92 -19.90
#